data_AF-A7F1R8-F1
#
_entry.id   AF-A7F1R8-F1
#
_cell.length_a   1.000
_cell.length_b   1.000
_cell.length_c   1.000
_cell.angle_alpha   90.00
_cell.angle_beta   90.00
_cell.angle_gamma   90.00
#
_symmetry.space_group_name_H-M   'P 1'
#
loop_
_entity.id
_entity.type
_entity.pdbx_description
1 polymer ?
#
loop_
_entity_poly.entity_id
_entity_poly.type
_entity_poly.pdbx_seq_one_letter_code
_entity_poly.pdbx_strand_id
1 'polypeptide(L)'
;MSGILECPIDFATSVYRNGCTVVICNLKDRPDYLLCRVVNESSGLTSDADHVTYVARNLNNLSQYSNGKLEQNLLHVYHVVLAAYAPCGKQCSAELPNQYSLPESQLVTPPVNSFWSTHFLTSANSTEYVLLSHAFVLPSGTVTVRTSLLDASNPENYWQSTKNLPLQNNSTTKNGKLRIEAPGFEFSSNSNDSISTMVWSGSTDHYEYNLTVKATSRVLLNAGTGYFSWGNGNTSQWSLPSCQTSGMLTLDDQILQVDEERSMTWYDRQFGFGGVDSEFTWFGVHFPGSEVKASIWLSDNKDPAQHLRFATVRTDYGLEIVRFNVTIEPENAWTSPNSNYTYQTRWFLDFDNGDFLDIKSVRNDQEIYAKNSIFSSSPFTTVKGRFFGQKTGFALVDISPPTSLQGGNAVF
;
A
#
# COMPACT_ATOMS: atom_id res chain seq x y z
N MET A 1 17.95 -44.08 15.32
CA MET A 1 18.46 -43.46 14.08
C MET A 1 18.33 -41.96 14.24
N SER A 2 19.41 -41.31 14.65
CA SER A 2 19.54 -39.86 14.74
C SER A 2 19.98 -39.35 13.37
N GLY A 3 19.01 -38.99 12.52
CA GLY A 3 19.29 -38.27 11.28
C GLY A 3 19.21 -36.78 11.56
N ILE A 4 20.35 -36.08 11.46
CA ILE A 4 20.37 -34.63 11.32
C ILE A 4 19.75 -34.34 9.95
N LEU A 5 18.53 -33.81 9.94
CA LEU A 5 17.90 -33.29 8.73
C LEU A 5 18.56 -31.93 8.44
N GLU A 6 19.51 -31.92 7.50
CA GLU A 6 19.99 -30.68 6.89
C GLU A 6 18.81 -30.01 6.16
N CYS A 7 18.59 -28.70 6.41
CA CYS A 7 17.56 -27.93 5.72
C CYS A 7 17.96 -27.85 4.23
N PRO A 8 17.21 -28.46 3.29
CA PRO A 8 17.49 -28.30 1.87
C PRO A 8 16.97 -26.91 1.47
N ILE A 9 17.89 -25.97 1.31
CA ILE A 9 17.66 -24.53 1.16
C ILE A 9 16.94 -24.24 -0.16
N ASP A 10 15.77 -23.59 -0.09
CA ASP A 10 15.22 -22.72 -1.16
C ASP A 10 14.70 -21.38 -0.59
N PHE A 11 14.37 -21.28 0.70
CA PHE A 11 14.04 -19.99 1.35
C PHE A 11 14.26 -20.07 2.87
N ALA A 12 15.01 -19.11 3.41
CA ALA A 12 15.18 -18.91 4.85
C ALA A 12 15.02 -17.42 5.16
N THR A 13 14.04 -17.07 5.99
CA THR A 13 13.99 -15.74 6.62
C THR A 13 14.67 -15.83 7.98
N SER A 14 15.64 -14.96 8.21
CA SER A 14 16.28 -14.77 9.52
C SER A 14 15.78 -13.49 10.16
N VAL A 15 15.25 -13.59 11.38
CA VAL A 15 14.95 -12.42 12.21
C VAL A 15 16.01 -12.34 13.31
N TYR A 16 16.72 -11.21 13.38
CA TYR A 16 17.75 -10.97 14.38
C TYR A 16 17.27 -9.97 15.42
N ARG A 17 17.22 -10.38 16.70
CA ARG A 17 16.95 -9.46 17.81
C ARG A 17 17.62 -9.99 19.08
N ASN A 18 18.40 -9.14 19.76
CA ASN A 18 19.05 -9.43 21.04
C ASN A 18 19.96 -10.70 21.06
N GLY A 19 20.69 -10.98 19.98
CA GLY A 19 21.68 -12.07 19.93
C GLY A 19 21.12 -13.47 19.63
N CYS A 20 19.83 -13.56 19.29
CA CYS A 20 19.19 -14.79 18.83
C CYS A 20 18.85 -14.70 17.34
N THR A 21 19.18 -15.75 16.59
CA THR A 21 18.82 -15.93 15.18
C THR A 21 17.70 -16.95 15.09
N VAL A 22 16.53 -16.54 14.57
CA VAL A 22 15.44 -17.48 14.26
C VAL A 22 15.44 -17.75 12.77
N VAL A 23 15.61 -19.02 12.38
CA VAL A 23 15.58 -19.48 11.00
C VAL A 23 14.27 -20.20 10.74
N ILE A 24 13.50 -19.71 9.76
CA ILE A 24 12.27 -20.33 9.29
C ILE A 24 12.54 -20.99 7.94
N CYS A 25 12.52 -22.32 7.90
CA CYS A 25 12.69 -23.14 6.70
C CYS A 25 11.35 -23.64 6.17
N ASN A 26 11.18 -23.61 4.84
CA ASN A 26 10.14 -24.39 4.17
C ASN A 26 10.60 -25.83 3.97
N LEU A 27 9.77 -26.79 4.37
CA LEU A 27 10.07 -28.20 4.15
C LEU A 27 9.60 -28.62 2.76
N LYS A 28 10.56 -28.96 1.90
CA LYS A 28 10.33 -29.37 0.50
C LYS A 28 9.33 -30.52 0.37
N ASP A 29 9.36 -31.47 1.31
CA ASP A 29 8.52 -32.68 1.26
C ASP A 29 7.23 -32.56 2.11
N ARG A 30 7.04 -31.42 2.79
CA ARG A 30 5.91 -31.15 3.69
C ARG A 30 5.49 -29.68 3.59
N PRO A 31 4.92 -29.24 2.45
CA PRO A 31 4.56 -27.84 2.23
C PRO A 31 3.51 -27.29 3.21
N ASP A 32 2.82 -28.18 3.92
CA ASP A 32 1.84 -27.85 4.97
C ASP A 32 2.49 -27.50 6.31
N TYR A 33 3.82 -27.63 6.44
CA TYR A 33 4.55 -27.44 7.68
C TYR A 33 5.70 -26.43 7.51
N LEU A 34 5.91 -25.61 8.53
CA LEU A 34 7.10 -24.78 8.68
C LEU A 34 8.04 -25.42 9.71
N LEU A 35 9.34 -25.42 9.40
CA LEU A 35 10.40 -25.81 10.33
C LEU A 35 11.04 -24.55 10.90
N CYS A 36 10.94 -24.35 12.21
CA CYS A 36 11.61 -23.24 12.90
C CYS A 36 12.79 -23.76 13.72
N ARG A 37 13.97 -23.18 13.51
CA ARG A 37 15.18 -23.44 14.32
C ARG A 37 15.65 -22.13 14.97
N VAL A 38 15.91 -22.16 16.27
CA VAL A 38 16.51 -21.04 17.00
C VAL A 38 17.99 -21.34 17.21
N VAL A 39 18.87 -20.47 16.74
CA VAL A 39 20.33 -20.58 16.90
C VAL A 39 20.80 -19.46 17.81
N ASN A 40 21.51 -19.81 18.88
CA ASN A 40 22.09 -18.86 19.83
C ASN A 40 23.58 -18.64 19.50
N GLU A 41 23.96 -17.42 19.12
CA GLU A 41 25.34 -17.10 18.72
C GLU A 41 26.26 -16.78 19.91
N SER A 42 25.75 -16.77 21.15
CA SER A 42 26.49 -16.26 22.31
C SER A 42 27.26 -17.28 23.15
N SER A 43 27.34 -18.55 22.75
CA SER A 43 28.18 -19.53 23.46
C SER A 43 29.00 -20.37 22.48
N GLY A 44 30.31 -20.14 22.44
CA GLY A 44 31.30 -21.06 21.87
C GLY A 44 31.41 -22.39 22.63
N LEU A 45 30.30 -22.90 23.15
CA LEU A 45 30.18 -24.16 23.85
C LEU A 45 28.97 -24.89 23.28
N THR A 46 29.24 -26.07 22.72
CA THR A 46 28.26 -27.08 22.35
C THR A 46 27.50 -27.53 23.60
N SER A 47 26.26 -27.08 23.78
CA SER A 47 25.34 -27.68 24.76
C SER A 47 23.92 -27.82 24.19
N ASP A 48 23.68 -28.99 23.60
CA ASP A 48 22.47 -29.86 23.62
C ASP A 48 21.08 -29.31 24.02
N ALA A 49 20.65 -28.17 23.46
CA ALA A 49 19.22 -27.82 23.47
C ALA A 49 18.78 -27.16 22.15
N ASP A 50 18.93 -27.89 21.04
CA ASP A 50 18.24 -27.58 19.80
C ASP A 50 16.73 -27.88 19.98
N HIS A 51 15.92 -26.85 20.22
CA HIS A 51 14.46 -26.98 20.19
C HIS A 51 13.97 -26.81 18.75
N VAL A 52 13.48 -27.91 18.17
CA VAL A 52 12.83 -27.94 16.87
C VAL A 52 11.31 -28.04 17.07
N THR A 53 10.58 -27.04 16.59
CA THR A 53 9.10 -27.01 16.66
C THR A 53 8.51 -27.07 15.25
N TYR A 54 7.54 -27.97 15.05
CA TYR A 54 6.78 -28.09 13.81
C TYR A 54 5.44 -27.35 13.96
N VAL A 55 5.10 -26.48 13.00
CA VAL A 55 3.82 -25.77 13.00
C VAL A 55 3.10 -26.00 11.67
N ALA A 56 1.84 -26.43 11.75
CA ALA A 56 0.98 -26.64 10.61
C ALA A 56 0.46 -25.29 10.08
N ARG A 57 0.48 -25.10 8.75
CA ARG A 57 0.05 -23.86 8.06
C ARG A 57 -1.46 -23.62 8.08
N ASN A 58 -2.27 -24.62 8.44
CA ASN A 58 -3.73 -24.53 8.33
C ASN A 58 -4.40 -25.20 9.54
N LEU A 59 -5.00 -24.41 10.44
CA LEU A 59 -5.74 -24.93 11.60
C LEU A 59 -7.16 -25.42 11.27
N ASN A 60 -7.58 -25.35 10.00
CA ASN A 60 -8.89 -25.82 9.56
C ASN A 60 -9.04 -27.35 9.47
N ASN A 61 -7.98 -28.15 9.73
CA ASN A 61 -8.00 -29.61 9.61
C ASN A 61 -7.76 -30.39 10.91
N LEU A 62 -7.96 -29.77 12.08
CA LEU A 62 -8.10 -30.50 13.34
C LEU A 62 -9.54 -30.39 13.87
N SER A 63 -10.50 -30.90 13.10
CA SER A 63 -11.77 -31.31 13.68
C SER A 63 -11.61 -32.69 14.31
N GLN A 64 -11.67 -32.77 15.64
CA GLN A 64 -12.21 -33.96 16.26
C GLN A 64 -13.62 -34.21 15.70
N TYR A 65 -13.87 -35.44 15.26
CA TYR A 65 -15.18 -35.95 14.88
C TYR A 65 -16.23 -35.60 15.94
N SER A 66 -17.17 -34.71 15.63
CA SER A 66 -18.61 -34.91 15.94
C SER A 66 -19.49 -33.85 15.26
N ASN A 67 -20.44 -34.35 14.47
CA ASN A 67 -21.74 -33.76 14.08
C ASN A 67 -21.81 -32.29 13.62
N GLY A 68 -21.56 -32.09 12.32
CA GLY A 68 -22.52 -31.52 11.36
C GLY A 68 -23.13 -30.13 11.57
N LYS A 69 -22.54 -29.11 10.93
CA LYS A 69 -23.17 -28.19 9.94
C LYS A 69 -22.14 -27.12 9.55
N LEU A 70 -21.93 -26.95 8.24
CA LEU A 70 -21.07 -25.91 7.65
C LEU A 70 -21.88 -24.64 7.44
N GLU A 71 -21.46 -23.53 8.05
CA GLU A 71 -21.76 -22.18 7.57
C GLU A 71 -20.43 -21.49 7.24
N GLN A 72 -20.30 -21.00 6.00
CA GLN A 72 -19.17 -20.19 5.56
C GLN A 72 -19.35 -18.76 6.06
N ASN A 73 -18.42 -18.27 6.88
CA ASN A 73 -18.35 -16.84 7.22
C ASN A 73 -16.88 -16.36 7.30
N LEU A 74 -16.63 -15.32 6.50
CA LEU A 74 -15.72 -14.18 6.66
C LEU A 74 -14.19 -14.38 6.86
N LEU A 75 -13.45 -13.64 6.03
CA LEU A 75 -12.00 -13.44 6.05
C LEU A 75 -11.49 -13.09 7.46
N HIS A 76 -10.74 -14.02 8.06
CA HIS A 76 -9.77 -13.70 9.09
C HIS A 76 -8.37 -13.97 8.51
N VAL A 77 -7.53 -12.93 8.46
CA VAL A 77 -6.11 -13.10 8.13
C VAL A 77 -5.40 -13.56 9.41
N TYR A 78 -5.17 -14.86 9.55
CA TYR A 78 -4.36 -15.39 10.65
C TYR A 78 -2.91 -15.54 10.19
N HIS A 79 -2.02 -14.70 10.72
CA HIS A 79 -0.58 -14.99 10.69
C HIS A 79 -0.20 -15.73 11.97
N VAL A 80 0.35 -16.94 11.82
CA VAL A 80 0.93 -17.68 12.94
C VAL A 80 2.33 -17.14 13.21
N VAL A 81 2.51 -16.40 14.30
CA VAL A 81 3.83 -16.01 14.82
C VAL A 81 4.09 -16.83 16.08
N LEU A 82 5.13 -17.67 16.04
CA LEU A 82 5.59 -18.45 17.19
C LEU A 82 6.26 -17.53 18.22
N ALA A 83 5.75 -17.53 19.45
CA ALA A 83 6.46 -17.00 20.61
C ALA A 83 7.62 -17.95 20.95
N ALA A 84 8.86 -17.57 20.60
CA ALA A 84 10.04 -18.28 21.08
C ALA A 84 10.30 -17.90 22.54
N TYR A 85 10.07 -18.83 23.47
CA TYR A 85 10.58 -18.71 24.84
C TYR A 85 12.10 -18.96 24.80
N ALA A 86 12.89 -17.87 24.82
CA ALA A 86 14.33 -17.98 25.05
C ALA A 86 14.60 -18.28 26.54
N PRO A 87 15.49 -19.23 26.89
CA PRO A 87 15.86 -19.52 28.27
C PRO A 87 16.88 -18.51 28.82
N CYS A 88 16.67 -17.22 28.56
CA CYS A 88 17.31 -16.16 29.34
C CYS A 88 16.28 -15.64 30.33
N GLY A 89 16.61 -15.59 31.61
CA GLY A 89 15.75 -15.10 32.71
C GLY A 89 15.34 -13.62 32.65
N LYS A 90 15.29 -13.03 31.45
CA LYS A 90 14.55 -11.81 31.14
C LYS A 90 13.39 -12.21 30.23
N GLN A 91 12.18 -12.06 30.75
CA GLN A 91 10.94 -12.21 30.01
C GLN A 91 11.00 -11.32 28.76
N CYS A 92 11.39 -11.89 27.62
CA CYS A 92 11.21 -11.26 26.33
C CYS A 92 9.72 -11.35 26.04
N SER A 93 8.99 -10.30 26.42
CA SER A 93 7.64 -10.07 25.91
C SER A 93 7.76 -9.94 24.39
N ALA A 94 7.58 -11.05 23.68
CA ALA A 94 7.34 -10.99 22.24
C ALA A 94 5.91 -10.50 22.07
N GLU A 95 5.71 -9.19 22.09
CA GLU A 95 4.45 -8.59 21.67
C GLU A 95 4.24 -8.97 20.21
N LEU A 96 3.10 -9.61 19.92
CA LEU A 96 2.70 -9.89 18.55
C LEU A 96 2.59 -8.56 17.79
N PRO A 97 2.88 -8.52 16.47
CA PRO A 97 2.62 -7.34 15.66
C PRO A 97 1.18 -6.87 15.85
N ASN A 98 0.98 -5.54 15.86
CA ASN A 98 -0.36 -4.96 15.94
C ASN A 98 -1.25 -5.56 14.86
N GLN A 99 -2.31 -6.26 15.29
CA GLN A 99 -3.36 -6.76 14.41
C GLN A 99 -4.49 -5.73 14.41
N TYR A 100 -5.01 -5.42 13.24
CA TYR A 100 -6.21 -4.59 13.11
C TYR A 100 -7.19 -5.17 12.10
N SER A 101 -8.46 -4.95 12.36
CA SER A 101 -9.56 -5.32 11.47
C SER A 101 -9.60 -4.33 10.31
N LEU A 102 -9.63 -4.83 9.07
CA LEU A 102 -9.73 -3.96 7.89
C LEU A 102 -11.01 -3.11 7.91
N PRO A 103 -12.21 -3.68 8.18
CA PRO A 103 -13.43 -2.89 8.37
C PRO A 103 -13.33 -1.78 9.42
N GLU A 104 -12.67 -2.03 10.55
CA GLU A 104 -12.52 -1.02 11.60
C GLU A 104 -11.52 0.05 11.21
N SER A 105 -10.37 -0.36 10.65
CA SER A 105 -9.32 0.55 10.19
C SER A 105 -9.73 1.38 8.97
N GLN A 106 -10.76 0.96 8.24
CA GLN A 106 -11.35 1.72 7.14
C GLN A 106 -12.06 2.99 7.64
N LEU A 107 -12.47 3.05 8.90
CA LEU A 107 -13.04 4.25 9.49
C LEU A 107 -11.93 5.29 9.78
N VAL A 108 -12.34 6.54 9.99
CA VAL A 108 -11.44 7.63 10.39
C VAL A 108 -10.94 7.40 11.81
N THR A 109 -9.63 7.36 11.98
CA THR A 109 -8.92 7.13 13.23
C THR A 109 -7.93 8.27 13.48
N PRO A 110 -7.87 8.88 14.69
CA PRO A 110 -6.87 9.91 14.95
C PRO A 110 -5.42 9.42 14.75
N PRO A 111 -4.47 10.32 14.46
CA PRO A 111 -4.66 11.75 14.21
C PRO A 111 -4.91 12.07 12.73
N VAL A 112 -4.28 11.36 11.79
CA VAL A 112 -4.30 11.70 10.36
C VAL A 112 -4.84 10.52 9.55
N ASN A 113 -5.64 10.81 8.53
CA ASN A 113 -6.26 9.80 7.68
C ASN A 113 -6.14 10.18 6.21
N SER A 114 -5.50 9.29 5.46
CA SER A 114 -5.42 9.30 4.01
C SER A 114 -6.27 8.17 3.44
N PHE A 115 -7.13 8.55 2.50
CA PHE A 115 -7.92 7.67 1.65
C PHE A 115 -7.55 8.03 0.23
N TRP A 116 -6.74 7.20 -0.40
CA TRP A 116 -6.11 7.52 -1.67
C TRP A 116 -6.50 6.47 -2.68
N SER A 117 -6.97 6.88 -3.86
CA SER A 117 -7.30 5.96 -4.93
C SER A 117 -6.78 6.47 -6.28
N THR A 118 -6.38 5.51 -7.10
CA THR A 118 -6.19 5.71 -8.52
C THR A 118 -7.06 4.75 -9.29
N HIS A 119 -7.79 5.29 -10.25
CA HIS A 119 -8.73 4.58 -11.08
C HIS A 119 -8.17 4.56 -12.50
N PHE A 120 -7.83 3.38 -12.99
CA PHE A 120 -7.45 3.12 -14.37
C PHE A 120 -8.74 2.79 -15.09
N LEU A 121 -9.29 3.78 -15.78
CA LEU A 121 -10.62 3.73 -16.37
C LEU A 121 -10.51 3.51 -17.87
N THR A 122 -11.25 2.54 -18.38
CA THR A 122 -11.49 2.44 -19.80
C THR A 122 -12.94 2.81 -20.05
N SER A 123 -13.17 3.77 -20.93
CA SER A 123 -14.51 4.14 -21.35
C SER A 123 -15.07 3.15 -22.38
N ALA A 124 -16.39 3.12 -22.55
CA ALA A 124 -17.05 2.24 -23.51
C ALA A 124 -16.56 2.43 -24.97
N ASN A 125 -16.03 3.61 -25.32
CA ASN A 125 -15.43 3.87 -26.63
C ASN A 125 -13.93 3.52 -26.71
N SER A 126 -13.38 2.86 -25.68
CA SER A 126 -11.97 2.44 -25.56
C SER A 126 -10.95 3.55 -25.33
N THR A 127 -11.37 4.74 -24.91
CA THR A 127 -10.43 5.75 -24.39
C THR A 127 -10.05 5.41 -22.95
N GLU A 128 -8.75 5.39 -22.66
CA GLU A 128 -8.20 5.10 -21.34
C GLU A 128 -7.89 6.39 -20.56
N TYR A 129 -8.28 6.44 -19.30
CA TYR A 129 -8.04 7.56 -18.39
C TYR A 129 -7.41 7.07 -17.08
N VAL A 130 -6.60 7.91 -16.46
CA VAL A 130 -6.07 7.70 -15.10
C VAL A 130 -6.60 8.81 -14.21
N LEU A 131 -7.50 8.45 -13.29
CA LEU A 131 -8.10 9.37 -12.34
C LEU A 131 -7.51 9.13 -10.95
N LEU A 132 -6.90 10.15 -10.36
CA LEU A 132 -6.57 10.19 -8.94
C LEU A 132 -7.74 10.80 -8.16
N SER A 133 -8.09 10.21 -7.03
CA SER A 133 -8.91 10.82 -6.00
C SER A 133 -8.32 10.56 -4.62
N HIS A 134 -8.09 11.62 -3.86
CA HIS A 134 -7.48 11.52 -2.53
C HIS A 134 -8.23 12.41 -1.55
N ALA A 135 -8.72 11.81 -0.48
CA ALA A 135 -9.30 12.51 0.67
C ALA A 135 -8.34 12.40 1.86
N PHE A 136 -7.79 13.53 2.26
CA PHE A 136 -6.97 13.65 3.45
C PHE A 136 -7.77 14.33 4.56
N VAL A 137 -8.20 13.56 5.56
CA VAL A 137 -9.05 14.08 6.65
C VAL A 137 -8.19 14.55 7.80
N LEU A 138 -8.32 15.84 8.12
CA LEU A 138 -7.61 16.51 9.20
C LEU A 138 -8.42 16.52 10.50
N PRO A 139 -7.76 16.52 11.68
CA PRO A 139 -8.42 16.68 12.98
C PRO A 139 -9.30 17.93 13.10
N SER A 140 -9.06 18.95 12.27
CA SER A 140 -9.81 20.21 12.26
C SER A 140 -11.25 20.09 11.74
N GLY A 141 -11.67 18.91 11.27
CA GLY A 141 -12.96 18.73 10.60
C GLY A 141 -12.95 19.21 9.14
N THR A 142 -11.77 19.29 8.54
CA THR A 142 -11.54 19.66 7.14
C THR A 142 -11.06 18.43 6.38
N VAL A 143 -11.43 18.31 5.12
CA VAL A 143 -10.85 17.35 4.18
C VAL A 143 -10.10 18.10 3.07
N THR A 144 -8.84 17.74 2.84
CA THR A 144 -8.13 18.14 1.63
C THR A 144 -8.45 17.10 0.55
N VAL A 145 -9.13 17.54 -0.49
CA VAL A 145 -9.44 16.71 -1.66
C VAL A 145 -8.45 17.04 -2.76
N ARG A 146 -7.62 16.06 -3.16
CA ARG A 146 -6.78 16.15 -4.36
C ARG A 146 -7.37 15.24 -5.43
N THR A 147 -7.48 15.71 -6.65
CA THR A 147 -7.90 14.89 -7.78
C THR A 147 -7.18 15.34 -9.04
N SER A 148 -6.94 14.39 -9.94
CA SER A 148 -6.47 14.67 -11.28
C SER A 148 -7.00 13.65 -12.26
N LEU A 149 -7.21 14.07 -13.50
CA LEU A 149 -7.59 13.20 -14.61
C LEU A 149 -6.55 13.35 -15.71
N LEU A 150 -5.96 12.24 -16.13
CA LEU A 150 -5.10 12.14 -17.29
C LEU A 150 -5.81 11.32 -18.36
N ASP A 151 -5.84 11.81 -19.60
CA ASP A 151 -6.13 10.98 -20.76
C ASP A 151 -4.89 10.14 -21.09
N ALA A 152 -4.91 8.84 -20.77
CA ALA A 152 -3.77 7.97 -21.01
C ALA A 152 -3.56 7.70 -22.51
N SER A 153 -4.61 7.87 -23.33
CA SER A 153 -4.55 7.71 -24.78
C SER A 153 -3.94 8.94 -25.47
N ASN A 154 -4.09 10.12 -24.86
CA ASN A 154 -3.42 11.36 -25.25
C ASN A 154 -2.89 12.13 -24.03
N PRO A 155 -1.69 11.80 -23.53
CA PRO A 155 -1.16 12.35 -22.29
C PRO A 155 -0.96 13.87 -22.26
N GLU A 156 -1.09 14.59 -23.37
CA GLU A 156 -1.11 16.06 -23.38
C GLU A 156 -2.32 16.64 -22.63
N ASN A 157 -3.40 15.87 -22.52
CA ASN A 157 -4.62 16.24 -21.81
C ASN A 157 -4.54 15.81 -20.33
N TYR A 158 -4.36 16.79 -19.43
CA TYR A 158 -4.28 16.59 -18.00
C TYR A 158 -5.02 17.70 -17.25
N TRP A 159 -5.86 17.31 -16.31
CA TRP A 159 -6.61 18.21 -15.44
C TRP A 159 -6.34 17.86 -13.99
N GLN A 160 -6.30 18.86 -13.12
CA GLN A 160 -6.06 18.66 -11.69
C GLN A 160 -6.83 19.68 -10.86
N SER A 161 -7.14 19.30 -9.62
CA SER A 161 -7.75 20.17 -8.64
C SER A 161 -7.33 19.74 -7.24
N THR A 162 -7.05 20.71 -6.38
CA THR A 162 -6.93 20.49 -4.93
C THR A 162 -7.69 21.55 -4.16
N LYS A 163 -8.50 21.11 -3.19
CA LYS A 163 -9.37 21.97 -2.40
C LYS A 163 -9.36 21.53 -0.94
N ASN A 164 -9.33 22.51 -0.04
CA ASN A 164 -9.58 22.29 1.39
C ASN A 164 -11.05 22.60 1.67
N LEU A 165 -11.81 21.60 2.10
CA LEU A 165 -13.26 21.68 2.23
C LEU A 165 -13.70 21.31 3.65
N PRO A 166 -14.70 22.00 4.23
CA PRO A 166 -15.28 21.57 5.49
C PRO A 166 -16.04 20.25 5.30
N LEU A 167 -15.94 19.35 6.28
CA LEU A 167 -16.77 18.16 6.32
C LEU A 167 -18.24 18.54 6.50
N GLN A 168 -19.12 17.93 5.71
CA GLN A 168 -20.55 18.07 5.92
C GLN A 168 -20.96 17.40 7.23
N ASN A 169 -21.80 18.09 8.00
CA ASN A 169 -22.29 17.65 9.31
C ASN A 169 -21.19 17.34 10.35
N ASN A 170 -19.94 17.76 10.11
CA ASN A 170 -18.77 17.41 10.94
C ASN A 170 -18.66 15.90 11.26
N SER A 171 -19.09 15.04 10.32
CA SER A 171 -19.06 13.59 10.48
C SER A 171 -18.34 12.93 9.32
N THR A 172 -17.68 11.82 9.61
CA THR A 172 -17.05 10.93 8.64
C THR A 172 -17.76 9.58 8.57
N THR A 173 -18.91 9.47 9.23
CA THR A 173 -19.73 8.25 9.25
C THR A 173 -21.22 8.57 9.11
N LYS A 174 -21.96 7.62 8.52
CA LYS A 174 -23.42 7.64 8.43
C LYS A 174 -23.95 6.23 8.62
N ASN A 175 -24.84 6.04 9.59
CA ASN A 175 -25.41 4.73 9.95
C ASN A 175 -24.33 3.66 10.22
N GLY A 176 -23.22 4.05 10.87
CA GLY A 176 -22.10 3.15 11.19
C GLY A 176 -21.17 2.82 10.02
N LYS A 177 -21.40 3.39 8.83
CA LYS A 177 -20.56 3.21 7.64
C LYS A 177 -19.68 4.44 7.39
N LEU A 178 -18.53 4.25 6.76
CA LEU A 178 -17.71 5.35 6.28
C LEU A 178 -18.50 6.24 5.31
N ARG A 179 -18.48 7.56 5.56
CA ARG A 179 -19.01 8.60 4.66
C ARG A 179 -18.28 9.91 4.94
N ILE A 180 -17.31 10.23 4.09
CA ILE A 180 -16.59 11.50 4.05
C ILE A 180 -17.28 12.33 2.97
N GLU A 181 -17.97 13.39 3.39
CA GLU A 181 -18.79 14.20 2.50
C GLU A 181 -18.37 15.66 2.64
N ALA A 182 -18.18 16.34 1.51
CA ALA A 182 -17.79 17.74 1.41
C ALA A 182 -18.48 18.37 0.19
N PRO A 183 -18.53 19.70 0.05
CA PRO A 183 -19.11 20.32 -1.14
C PRO A 183 -18.46 19.80 -2.44
N GLY A 184 -19.24 19.10 -3.27
CA GLY A 184 -18.78 18.55 -4.55
C GLY A 184 -17.87 17.32 -4.44
N PHE A 185 -17.79 16.65 -3.29
CA PHE A 185 -17.00 15.44 -3.09
C PHE A 185 -17.66 14.48 -2.10
N GLU A 186 -17.63 13.19 -2.41
CA GLU A 186 -18.00 12.11 -1.50
C GLU A 186 -17.05 10.91 -1.64
N PHE A 187 -16.55 10.42 -0.51
CA PHE A 187 -16.03 9.06 -0.39
C PHE A 187 -16.84 8.32 0.67
N SER A 188 -17.54 7.25 0.27
CA SER A 188 -18.44 6.53 1.18
C SER A 188 -18.45 5.03 0.91
N SER A 189 -19.22 4.30 1.72
CA SER A 189 -19.45 2.88 1.51
C SER A 189 -20.93 2.53 1.45
N ASN A 190 -21.26 1.65 0.50
CA ASN A 190 -22.57 0.99 0.42
C ASN A 190 -22.62 -0.29 1.27
N SER A 191 -21.47 -0.91 1.58
CA SER A 191 -21.38 -2.15 2.36
C SER A 191 -21.33 -1.89 3.87
N ASN A 192 -21.79 -2.87 4.67
CA ASN A 192 -21.83 -2.76 6.14
C ASN A 192 -20.44 -2.80 6.79
N ASP A 193 -19.45 -3.38 6.11
CA ASP A 193 -18.06 -3.44 6.54
C ASP A 193 -17.23 -2.22 6.11
N SER A 194 -17.87 -1.22 5.49
CA SER A 194 -17.25 -0.01 4.95
C SER A 194 -16.21 -0.20 3.84
N ILE A 195 -15.90 -1.43 3.42
CA ILE A 195 -14.78 -1.75 2.51
C ILE A 195 -15.20 -2.56 1.29
N SER A 196 -16.18 -3.48 1.40
CA SER A 196 -16.55 -4.37 0.30
C SER A 196 -17.07 -3.63 -0.95
N THR A 197 -17.84 -2.55 -0.75
CA THR A 197 -18.35 -1.71 -1.85
C THR A 197 -18.25 -0.24 -1.47
N MET A 198 -17.30 0.45 -2.07
CA MET A 198 -17.03 1.87 -1.86
C MET A 198 -17.60 2.71 -3.02
N VAL A 199 -17.88 3.98 -2.72
CA VAL A 199 -18.34 4.98 -3.69
C VAL A 199 -17.39 6.16 -3.64
N TRP A 200 -16.92 6.58 -4.81
CA TRP A 200 -16.12 7.78 -5.01
C TRP A 200 -16.86 8.71 -5.96
N SER A 201 -17.20 9.90 -5.50
CA SER A 201 -17.72 10.95 -6.37
C SER A 201 -17.03 12.28 -6.14
N GLY A 202 -16.91 13.05 -7.22
CA GLY A 202 -16.30 14.36 -7.17
C GLY A 202 -16.54 15.13 -8.44
N SER A 203 -16.54 16.46 -8.33
CA SER A 203 -16.76 17.36 -9.45
C SER A 203 -15.75 18.51 -9.43
N THR A 204 -15.26 18.85 -10.62
CA THR A 204 -14.39 19.98 -10.92
C THR A 204 -15.01 20.80 -12.05
N ASP A 205 -14.34 21.88 -12.46
CA ASP A 205 -14.81 22.70 -13.58
C ASP A 205 -14.65 22.01 -14.95
N HIS A 206 -13.90 20.90 -15.01
CA HIS A 206 -13.58 20.19 -16.26
C HIS A 206 -14.15 18.76 -16.30
N TYR A 207 -14.26 18.11 -15.15
CA TYR A 207 -14.71 16.72 -15.08
C TYR A 207 -15.45 16.41 -13.79
N GLU A 208 -16.35 15.43 -13.87
CA GLU A 208 -17.07 14.82 -12.76
C GLU A 208 -16.88 13.31 -12.83
N TYR A 209 -16.80 12.65 -11.67
CA TYR A 209 -16.80 11.20 -11.60
C TYR A 209 -17.78 10.73 -10.54
N ASN A 210 -18.41 9.58 -10.81
CA ASN A 210 -19.20 8.84 -9.84
C ASN A 210 -18.94 7.35 -10.07
N LEU A 211 -18.12 6.79 -9.21
CA LEU A 211 -17.56 5.46 -9.34
C LEU A 211 -17.99 4.58 -8.19
N THR A 212 -18.36 3.34 -8.50
CA THR A 212 -18.50 2.25 -7.54
C THR A 212 -17.27 1.35 -7.63
N VAL A 213 -16.63 1.12 -6.49
CA VAL A 213 -15.42 0.31 -6.35
C VAL A 213 -15.74 -0.91 -5.49
N LYS A 214 -15.69 -2.11 -6.07
CA LYS A 214 -15.89 -3.38 -5.36
C LYS A 214 -14.54 -3.98 -5.00
N ALA A 215 -14.36 -4.34 -3.73
CA ALA A 215 -13.13 -4.95 -3.23
C ALA A 215 -12.97 -6.40 -3.69
N THR A 216 -12.54 -6.59 -4.94
CA THR A 216 -12.26 -7.91 -5.55
C THR A 216 -10.81 -8.34 -5.41
N SER A 217 -9.94 -7.44 -4.94
CA SER A 217 -8.51 -7.66 -4.82
C SER A 217 -8.14 -8.21 -3.45
N ARG A 218 -7.18 -9.15 -3.40
CA ARG A 218 -6.50 -9.51 -2.15
C ARG A 218 -5.78 -8.29 -1.58
N VAL A 219 -5.89 -8.12 -0.26
CA VAL A 219 -5.26 -7.00 0.47
C VAL A 219 -3.74 -7.13 0.42
N LEU A 220 -3.06 -5.99 0.29
CA LEU A 220 -1.63 -5.85 0.45
C LEU A 220 -1.37 -5.06 1.73
N LEU A 221 -0.72 -5.71 2.71
CA LEU A 221 -0.34 -5.09 3.98
C LEU A 221 1.08 -4.56 3.86
N ASN A 222 1.26 -3.24 3.82
CA ASN A 222 2.57 -2.62 3.61
C ASN A 222 3.55 -3.00 4.72
N ALA A 223 4.81 -3.26 4.37
CA ALA A 223 5.82 -3.82 5.27
C ALA A 223 5.42 -5.17 5.90
N GLY A 224 4.51 -5.91 5.25
CA GLY A 224 4.08 -7.27 5.64
C GLY A 224 2.97 -7.32 6.69
N THR A 225 2.90 -6.34 7.59
CA THR A 225 1.89 -6.27 8.67
C THR A 225 0.92 -5.11 8.48
N GLY A 226 1.24 -4.16 7.59
CA GLY A 226 0.49 -2.94 7.41
C GLY A 226 0.70 -1.93 8.54
N TYR A 227 1.78 -2.08 9.33
CA TYR A 227 2.18 -1.16 10.41
C TYR A 227 3.70 -1.08 10.49
N PHE A 228 4.26 0.12 10.39
CA PHE A 228 5.72 0.33 10.42
C PHE A 228 6.08 1.73 10.90
N SER A 229 7.31 1.88 11.38
CA SER A 229 7.86 3.17 11.78
C SER A 229 8.24 3.99 10.55
N TRP A 230 7.80 5.24 10.53
CA TRP A 230 8.02 6.16 9.42
C TRP A 230 8.32 7.55 9.99
N GLY A 231 9.59 7.95 9.84
CA GLY A 231 10.16 9.15 10.45
C GLY A 231 9.93 9.23 11.95
N ASN A 232 9.23 10.27 12.40
CA ASN A 232 9.03 10.58 13.83
C ASN A 232 7.89 9.78 14.50
N GLY A 233 7.22 8.90 13.77
CA GLY A 233 6.04 8.19 14.27
C GLY A 233 5.87 6.82 13.64
N ASN A 234 4.68 6.26 13.84
CA ASN A 234 4.26 5.02 13.21
C ASN A 234 3.09 5.29 12.27
N THR A 235 3.10 4.58 11.15
CA THR A 235 2.05 4.63 10.15
C THR A 235 1.52 3.22 9.90
N SER A 236 0.23 3.16 9.59
CA SER A 236 -0.43 1.97 9.10
C SER A 236 -0.83 2.20 7.66
N GLN A 237 -0.54 1.24 6.77
CA GLN A 237 -1.09 1.26 5.43
C GLN A 237 -1.43 -0.13 4.92
N TRP A 238 -2.62 -0.25 4.35
CA TRP A 238 -3.04 -1.39 3.56
C TRP A 238 -3.66 -0.93 2.25
N SER A 239 -3.60 -1.82 1.27
CA SER A 239 -3.97 -1.52 -0.10
C SER A 239 -4.91 -2.58 -0.68
N LEU A 240 -5.83 -2.16 -1.52
CA LEU A 240 -6.58 -3.00 -2.44
C LEU A 240 -6.12 -2.69 -3.88
N PRO A 241 -5.12 -3.41 -4.40
CA PRO A 241 -4.41 -3.00 -5.61
C PRO A 241 -5.13 -3.26 -6.94
N SER A 242 -6.33 -3.85 -6.96
CA SER A 242 -7.02 -4.21 -8.22
C SER A 242 -8.52 -4.43 -8.03
N CYS A 243 -9.21 -3.45 -7.48
CA CYS A 243 -10.66 -3.48 -7.29
C CYS A 243 -11.40 -3.34 -8.62
N GLN A 244 -12.49 -4.10 -8.80
CA GLN A 244 -13.42 -3.90 -9.90
C GLN A 244 -14.08 -2.53 -9.77
N THR A 245 -14.15 -1.80 -10.89
CA THR A 245 -14.57 -0.38 -10.91
C THR A 245 -15.58 -0.14 -12.01
N SER A 246 -16.72 0.46 -11.66
CA SER A 246 -17.76 0.85 -12.61
C SER A 246 -18.33 2.22 -12.27
N GLY A 247 -19.15 2.78 -13.15
CA GLY A 247 -19.76 4.09 -12.95
C GLY A 247 -19.62 4.98 -14.17
N MET A 248 -19.52 6.29 -13.94
CA MET A 248 -19.46 7.29 -15.00
C MET A 248 -18.34 8.29 -14.75
N LEU A 249 -17.73 8.73 -15.85
CA LEU A 249 -16.85 9.88 -15.92
C LEU A 249 -17.50 10.88 -16.87
N THR A 250 -17.73 12.10 -16.44
CA THR A 250 -18.16 13.20 -17.30
C THR A 250 -16.95 14.09 -17.55
N LEU A 251 -16.64 14.34 -18.82
CA LEU A 251 -15.59 15.28 -19.24
C LEU A 251 -16.26 16.35 -20.09
N ASP A 252 -16.26 17.60 -19.61
CA ASP A 252 -17.08 18.69 -20.13
C ASP A 252 -18.57 18.26 -20.24
N ASP A 253 -19.15 18.27 -21.44
CA ASP A 253 -20.54 17.86 -21.69
C ASP A 253 -20.69 16.37 -22.06
N GLN A 254 -19.59 15.61 -22.09
CA GLN A 254 -19.59 14.21 -22.52
C GLN A 254 -19.63 13.25 -21.34
N ILE A 255 -20.69 12.43 -21.26
CA ILE A 255 -20.81 11.34 -20.30
C ILE A 255 -20.16 10.08 -20.87
N LEU A 256 -19.14 9.57 -20.19
CA LEU A 256 -18.39 8.37 -20.52
C LEU A 256 -18.74 7.26 -19.52
N GLN A 257 -19.42 6.22 -20.02
CA GLN A 257 -19.67 5.02 -19.25
C GLN A 257 -18.34 4.26 -19.05
N VAL A 258 -18.03 3.93 -17.79
CA VAL A 258 -16.86 3.12 -17.44
C VAL A 258 -17.14 1.66 -17.82
N ASP A 259 -16.21 1.05 -18.54
CA ASP A 259 -16.17 -0.37 -18.86
C ASP A 259 -15.61 -1.15 -17.67
N GLU A 260 -16.47 -1.85 -16.94
CA GLU A 260 -16.13 -2.56 -15.70
C GLU A 260 -15.13 -3.69 -15.89
N GLU A 261 -15.05 -4.30 -17.08
CA GLU A 261 -14.14 -5.42 -17.36
C GLU A 261 -12.72 -4.96 -17.64
N ARG A 262 -12.57 -3.73 -18.15
CA ARG A 262 -11.27 -3.12 -18.51
C ARG A 262 -10.86 -1.98 -17.59
N SER A 263 -11.56 -1.82 -16.46
CA SER A 263 -11.26 -0.78 -15.47
C SER A 263 -10.93 -1.37 -14.11
N MET A 264 -10.01 -0.73 -13.41
CA MET A 264 -9.65 -1.15 -12.06
C MET A 264 -9.28 0.05 -11.18
N THR A 265 -9.38 -0.13 -9.87
CA THR A 265 -8.94 0.83 -8.88
C THR A 265 -7.85 0.23 -8.01
N TRP A 266 -6.76 0.96 -7.81
CA TRP A 266 -5.89 0.77 -6.65
C TRP A 266 -6.35 1.73 -5.56
N TYR A 267 -6.58 1.19 -4.37
CA TYR A 267 -7.01 1.97 -3.21
C TYR A 267 -6.06 1.75 -2.03
N ASP A 268 -5.56 2.83 -1.45
CA ASP A 268 -4.75 2.88 -0.25
C ASP A 268 -5.51 3.52 0.91
N ARG A 269 -5.46 2.83 2.05
CA ARG A 269 -5.88 3.36 3.34
C ARG A 269 -4.64 3.55 4.20
N GLN A 270 -4.32 4.80 4.54
CA GLN A 270 -3.18 5.13 5.41
C GLN A 270 -3.60 5.99 6.60
N PHE A 271 -3.13 5.63 7.80
CA PHE A 271 -3.41 6.38 9.03
C PHE A 271 -2.28 6.28 10.03
N GLY A 272 -2.23 7.23 10.94
CA GLY A 272 -1.22 7.28 12.00
C GLY A 272 -0.63 8.68 12.12
N PHE A 273 0.53 8.77 12.75
CA PHE A 273 1.28 10.01 12.94
C PHE A 273 2.70 9.92 12.38
N GLY A 274 3.03 8.81 11.70
CA GLY A 274 4.31 8.70 11.02
C GLY A 274 4.35 9.66 9.84
N GLY A 275 5.45 10.38 9.71
CA GLY A 275 5.73 11.32 8.63
C GLY A 275 7.22 11.63 8.58
N VAL A 276 7.70 12.07 7.41
CA VAL A 276 9.11 12.39 7.17
C VAL A 276 9.35 13.87 6.95
N ASP A 277 10.54 14.34 7.29
CA ASP A 277 11.00 15.72 7.09
C ASP A 277 11.58 15.98 5.69
N SER A 278 11.71 14.92 4.89
CA SER A 278 12.22 14.95 3.53
C SER A 278 11.12 14.64 2.49
N GLU A 279 11.50 14.48 1.22
CA GLU A 279 10.59 13.99 0.19
C GLU A 279 10.19 12.54 0.46
N PHE A 280 8.91 12.24 0.20
CA PHE A 280 8.39 10.90 0.14
C PHE A 280 7.95 10.58 -1.28
N THR A 281 8.43 9.46 -1.81
CA THR A 281 7.97 8.89 -3.08
C THR A 281 7.38 7.50 -2.85
N TRP A 282 6.16 7.29 -3.32
CA TRP A 282 5.48 6.00 -3.33
C TRP A 282 5.22 5.52 -4.75
N PHE A 283 5.29 4.22 -5.00
CA PHE A 283 4.96 3.62 -6.30
C PHE A 283 3.93 2.50 -6.12
N GLY A 284 2.78 2.62 -6.79
CA GLY A 284 1.78 1.56 -6.94
C GLY A 284 1.93 0.89 -8.30
N VAL A 285 2.72 -0.19 -8.36
CA VAL A 285 3.11 -0.84 -9.61
C VAL A 285 2.14 -1.97 -9.97
N HIS A 286 1.68 -1.94 -11.23
CA HIS A 286 0.85 -2.96 -11.84
C HIS A 286 1.53 -3.59 -13.05
N PHE A 287 1.37 -4.90 -13.17
CA PHE A 287 1.71 -5.66 -14.37
C PHE A 287 0.40 -6.21 -14.98
N PRO A 288 0.00 -5.79 -16.18
CA PRO A 288 -1.21 -6.28 -16.85
C PRO A 288 -1.22 -7.81 -16.96
N GLY A 289 -2.37 -8.44 -16.68
CA GLY A 289 -2.54 -9.89 -16.76
C GLY A 289 -1.82 -10.71 -15.68
N SER A 290 -1.21 -10.05 -14.69
CA SER A 290 -0.50 -10.71 -13.59
C SER A 290 -1.13 -10.38 -12.24
N GLU A 291 -1.07 -11.32 -11.29
CA GLU A 291 -1.42 -11.07 -9.90
C GLU A 291 -0.34 -10.29 -9.14
N VAL A 292 0.85 -10.16 -9.74
CA VAL A 292 1.96 -9.38 -9.19
C VAL A 292 1.55 -7.91 -9.10
N LYS A 293 1.63 -7.36 -7.88
CA LYS A 293 1.36 -5.95 -7.55
C LYS A 293 2.39 -5.52 -6.52
N ALA A 294 2.93 -4.31 -6.63
CA ALA A 294 3.93 -3.84 -5.68
C ALA A 294 3.60 -2.44 -5.17
N SER A 295 3.66 -2.29 -3.84
CA SER A 295 3.65 -1.01 -3.15
C SER A 295 5.08 -0.72 -2.71
N ILE A 296 5.69 0.30 -3.29
CA ILE A 296 7.12 0.60 -3.12
C ILE A 296 7.27 1.94 -2.43
N TRP A 297 8.03 1.95 -1.34
CA TRP A 297 8.26 3.13 -0.53
C TRP A 297 9.69 3.59 -0.66
N LEU A 298 9.85 4.87 -0.95
CA LEU A 298 11.12 5.58 -0.97
C LEU A 298 10.99 6.85 -0.14
N SER A 299 11.58 6.85 1.06
CA SER A 299 11.73 8.07 1.85
C SER A 299 13.00 8.02 2.66
N ASP A 300 13.63 9.17 2.79
CA ASP A 300 14.66 9.39 3.79
C ASP A 300 14.11 10.32 4.90
N ASN A 301 14.72 10.29 6.08
CA ASN A 301 14.37 11.18 7.18
C ASN A 301 15.64 11.53 7.96
N LYS A 302 15.81 12.79 8.35
CA LYS A 302 17.03 13.21 9.08
C LYS A 302 16.93 12.93 10.57
N ASP A 303 15.77 13.17 11.17
CA ASP A 303 15.55 12.99 12.61
C ASP A 303 14.19 12.31 12.90
N PRO A 304 14.17 11.04 13.34
CA PRO A 304 15.32 10.14 13.46
C PRO A 304 15.90 9.81 12.09
N ALA A 305 17.22 9.57 12.03
CA ALA A 305 17.88 9.14 10.81
C ALA A 305 17.27 7.81 10.31
N GLN A 306 16.60 7.85 9.16
CA GLN A 306 15.93 6.69 8.58
C GLN A 306 16.07 6.70 7.06
N HIS A 307 16.40 5.54 6.50
CA HIS A 307 16.34 5.26 5.07
C HIS A 307 15.33 4.14 4.85
N LEU A 308 14.11 4.52 4.47
CA LEU A 308 13.02 3.58 4.28
C LEU A 308 12.86 3.30 2.79
N ARG A 309 13.34 2.10 2.40
CA ARG A 309 13.37 1.62 1.01
C ARG A 309 12.96 0.16 0.96
N PHE A 310 11.68 -0.07 0.71
CA PHE A 310 11.16 -1.42 0.56
C PHE A 310 10.03 -1.46 -0.47
N ALA A 311 9.89 -2.60 -1.13
CA ALA A 311 8.72 -2.99 -1.88
C ALA A 311 7.99 -4.08 -1.12
N THR A 312 6.70 -3.88 -0.87
CA THR A 312 5.80 -4.98 -0.51
C THR A 312 5.19 -5.49 -1.80
N VAL A 313 5.46 -6.74 -2.14
CA VAL A 313 5.06 -7.37 -3.40
C VAL A 313 4.05 -8.45 -3.09
N ARG A 314 2.85 -8.32 -3.66
CA ARG A 314 1.89 -9.42 -3.70
C ARG A 314 2.20 -10.29 -4.89
N THR A 315 2.41 -11.58 -4.67
CA THR A 315 2.64 -12.59 -5.70
C THR A 315 1.52 -13.64 -5.71
N ASP A 316 1.63 -14.66 -6.55
CA ASP A 316 0.72 -15.81 -6.53
C ASP A 316 0.81 -16.58 -5.21
N TYR A 317 1.98 -16.57 -4.57
CA TYR A 317 2.27 -17.40 -3.39
C TYR A 317 2.14 -16.65 -2.05
N GLY A 318 2.02 -15.32 -2.05
CA GLY A 318 1.86 -14.54 -0.83
C GLY A 318 2.35 -13.10 -0.94
N LEU A 319 2.74 -12.52 0.19
CA LEU A 319 3.41 -11.22 0.26
C LEU A 319 4.91 -11.44 0.43
N GLU A 320 5.71 -10.69 -0.32
CA GLU A 320 7.16 -10.60 -0.19
C GLU A 320 7.56 -9.16 0.13
N ILE A 321 8.66 -9.01 0.86
CA ILE A 321 9.26 -7.70 1.14
C ILE A 321 10.67 -7.73 0.58
N VAL A 322 10.95 -6.82 -0.35
CA VAL A 322 12.25 -6.74 -1.02
C VAL A 322 12.79 -5.32 -0.87
N ARG A 323 14.07 -5.20 -0.50
CA ARG A 323 14.74 -3.89 -0.46
C ARG A 323 15.27 -3.54 -1.84
N PHE A 324 15.57 -2.27 -2.03
CA PHE A 324 16.14 -1.78 -3.28
C PHE A 324 17.06 -0.58 -3.05
N ASN A 325 17.93 -0.36 -4.03
CA ASN A 325 18.62 0.89 -4.25
C ASN A 325 17.93 1.66 -5.36
N VAL A 326 17.99 2.98 -5.29
CA VAL A 326 17.44 3.88 -6.31
C VAL A 326 18.55 4.70 -6.93
N THR A 327 18.51 4.83 -8.25
CA THR A 327 19.32 5.77 -9.02
C THR A 327 18.38 6.78 -9.68
N ILE A 328 18.69 8.06 -9.49
CA ILE A 328 18.02 9.21 -10.11
C ILE A 328 19.07 10.05 -10.82
N GLU A 329 18.69 10.60 -11.97
CA GLU A 329 19.58 11.42 -12.80
C GLU A 329 19.02 12.86 -12.86
N PRO A 330 19.82 13.91 -12.63
CA PRO A 330 19.34 15.29 -12.59
C PRO A 330 18.62 15.76 -13.85
N GLU A 331 18.97 15.21 -15.02
CA GLU A 331 18.33 15.48 -16.31
C GLU A 331 16.91 14.91 -16.42
N ASN A 332 16.55 13.96 -15.56
CA ASN A 332 15.21 13.37 -15.49
C ASN A 332 14.38 14.03 -14.39
N ALA A 333 14.42 15.37 -14.35
CA ALA A 333 13.66 16.17 -13.41
C ALA A 333 12.90 17.31 -14.09
N TRP A 334 11.82 17.75 -13.47
CA TRP A 334 11.01 18.87 -13.92
C TRP A 334 10.73 19.83 -12.77
N THR A 335 10.98 21.11 -13.00
CA THR A 335 10.67 22.17 -12.03
C THR A 335 9.29 22.74 -12.32
N SER A 336 8.40 22.69 -11.33
CA SER A 336 7.07 23.27 -11.43
C SER A 336 7.15 24.79 -11.52
N PRO A 337 6.46 25.42 -12.49
CA PRO A 337 6.32 26.87 -12.52
C PRO A 337 5.41 27.41 -11.40
N ASN A 338 4.60 26.56 -10.75
CA ASN A 338 3.64 26.97 -9.72
C ASN A 338 4.25 26.95 -8.31
N SER A 339 4.91 25.85 -7.95
CA SER A 339 5.51 25.66 -6.62
C SER A 339 7.01 25.96 -6.58
N ASN A 340 7.66 26.05 -7.75
CA ASN A 340 9.11 26.10 -7.89
C ASN A 340 9.84 24.85 -7.33
N TYR A 341 9.10 23.77 -7.06
CA TYR A 341 9.66 22.49 -6.63
C TYR A 341 10.12 21.67 -7.83
N THR A 342 11.21 20.92 -7.68
CA THR A 342 11.75 20.06 -8.73
C THR A 342 11.42 18.61 -8.43
N TYR A 343 10.59 18.01 -9.28
CA TYR A 343 10.15 16.63 -9.20
C TYR A 343 11.02 15.74 -10.07
N GLN A 344 11.38 14.57 -9.56
CA GLN A 344 11.93 13.51 -10.42
C GLN A 344 10.83 12.96 -11.34
N THR A 345 11.20 12.64 -12.58
CA THR A 345 10.29 12.10 -13.59
C THR A 345 10.69 10.70 -14.06
N ARG A 346 11.83 10.18 -13.58
CA ARG A 346 12.29 8.82 -13.82
C ARG A 346 13.08 8.28 -12.64
N TRP A 347 12.89 7.00 -12.34
CA TRP A 347 13.60 6.27 -11.29
C TRP A 347 14.07 4.93 -11.82
N PHE A 348 15.32 4.59 -11.51
CA PHE A 348 15.82 3.23 -11.69
C PHE A 348 15.95 2.55 -10.33
N LEU A 349 15.18 1.49 -10.11
CA LEU A 349 15.14 0.71 -8.87
C LEU A 349 15.86 -0.62 -9.10
N ASP A 350 16.88 -0.90 -8.30
CA ASP A 350 17.65 -2.15 -8.32
C ASP A 350 17.39 -2.92 -7.02
N PHE A 351 16.79 -4.10 -7.12
CA PHE A 351 16.29 -4.88 -5.97
C PHE A 351 17.30 -5.93 -5.52
N ASP A 352 17.33 -6.22 -4.22
CA ASP A 352 18.27 -7.19 -3.63
C ASP A 352 18.16 -8.62 -4.20
N ASN A 353 17.01 -8.98 -4.77
CA ASN A 353 16.78 -10.27 -5.44
C ASN A 353 17.32 -10.28 -6.90
N GLY A 354 17.99 -9.20 -7.32
CA GLY A 354 18.54 -8.99 -8.66
C GLY A 354 17.53 -8.52 -9.70
N ASP A 355 16.27 -8.33 -9.32
CA ASP A 355 15.27 -7.68 -10.17
C ASP A 355 15.54 -6.18 -10.29
N PHE A 356 14.98 -5.54 -11.31
CA PHE A 356 15.09 -4.09 -11.48
C PHE A 356 13.86 -3.52 -12.19
N LEU A 357 13.57 -2.24 -11.92
CA LEU A 357 12.51 -1.47 -12.56
C LEU A 357 13.04 -0.11 -13.02
N ASP A 358 12.78 0.22 -14.28
CA ASP A 358 12.88 1.56 -14.87
C ASP A 358 11.47 2.14 -14.96
N ILE A 359 11.20 3.14 -14.12
CA ILE A 359 9.90 3.78 -13.97
C ILE A 359 10.00 5.18 -14.54
N LYS A 360 9.19 5.50 -15.55
CA LYS A 360 9.25 6.79 -16.26
C LYS A 360 7.87 7.41 -16.40
N SER A 361 7.75 8.66 -15.99
CA SER A 361 6.54 9.47 -16.18
C SER A 361 6.20 9.65 -17.66
N VAL A 362 4.91 9.57 -17.98
CA VAL A 362 4.43 9.76 -19.36
C VAL A 362 4.48 11.23 -19.79
N ARG A 363 4.48 12.15 -18.83
CA ARG A 363 4.65 13.60 -19.01
C ARG A 363 5.31 14.22 -17.78
N ASN A 364 5.89 15.39 -17.91
CA ASN A 364 6.68 15.99 -16.82
C ASN A 364 5.82 16.70 -15.76
N ASP A 365 4.77 17.39 -16.18
CA ASP A 365 4.00 18.39 -15.43
C ASP A 365 2.72 17.81 -14.81
N GLN A 366 2.84 16.72 -14.04
CA GLN A 366 1.72 16.10 -13.30
C GLN A 366 1.67 16.55 -11.83
N GLU A 367 1.95 17.83 -11.57
CA GLU A 367 1.77 18.41 -10.24
C GLU A 367 0.29 18.74 -10.00
N ILE A 368 -0.20 18.37 -8.82
CA ILE A 368 -1.49 18.78 -8.29
C ILE A 368 -1.23 19.91 -7.30
N TYR A 369 -1.61 21.13 -7.69
CA TYR A 369 -1.28 22.34 -6.96
C TYR A 369 -2.51 23.22 -6.77
N ALA A 370 -2.65 23.76 -5.56
CA ALA A 370 -3.41 24.98 -5.32
C ALA A 370 -2.69 25.81 -4.25
N LYS A 371 -2.84 27.12 -4.38
CA LYS A 371 -2.31 28.09 -3.43
C LYS A 371 -2.85 27.80 -2.03
N ASN A 372 -1.96 27.82 -1.02
CA ASN A 372 -2.28 27.54 0.39
C ASN A 372 -2.86 26.13 0.65
N SER A 373 -2.53 25.16 -0.19
CA SER A 373 -2.85 23.75 0.00
C SER A 373 -1.58 22.90 -0.02
N ILE A 374 -1.74 21.63 0.34
CA ILE A 374 -0.74 20.59 0.09
C ILE A 374 -0.60 20.46 -1.43
N PHE A 375 0.65 20.52 -1.92
CA PHE A 375 0.97 20.25 -3.31
C PHE A 375 1.84 18.99 -3.41
N SER A 376 1.62 18.22 -4.46
CA SER A 376 2.30 16.94 -4.72
C SER A 376 2.29 16.67 -6.20
N SER A 377 3.08 15.71 -6.66
CA SER A 377 2.93 15.18 -8.01
C SER A 377 2.51 13.72 -7.92
N SER A 378 1.47 13.34 -8.65
CA SER A 378 1.00 11.95 -8.67
C SER A 378 1.08 11.37 -10.10
N PRO A 379 2.27 11.23 -10.68
CA PRO A 379 2.38 10.96 -12.11
C PRO A 379 1.96 9.54 -12.48
N PHE A 380 1.25 9.41 -13.60
CA PHE A 380 1.15 8.14 -14.32
C PHE A 380 2.46 7.84 -15.04
N THR A 381 2.93 6.61 -14.91
CA THR A 381 4.25 6.19 -15.38
C THR A 381 4.18 4.86 -16.11
N THR A 382 5.08 4.70 -17.08
CA THR A 382 5.40 3.39 -17.66
C THR A 382 6.47 2.70 -16.83
N VAL A 383 6.38 1.37 -16.76
CA VAL A 383 7.33 0.53 -16.01
C VAL A 383 7.93 -0.50 -16.95
N LYS A 384 9.27 -0.62 -16.95
CA LYS A 384 10.01 -1.64 -17.69
C LYS A 384 11.04 -2.29 -16.79
N GLY A 385 11.37 -3.56 -17.02
CA GLY A 385 12.49 -4.20 -16.34
C GLY A 385 12.35 -5.70 -16.26
N ARG A 386 12.77 -6.25 -15.11
CA ARG A 386 12.56 -7.64 -14.74
C ARG A 386 12.18 -7.63 -13.26
N PHE A 387 10.95 -8.02 -12.95
CA PHE A 387 10.44 -7.98 -11.58
C PHE A 387 9.44 -9.11 -11.36
N PHE A 388 9.80 -10.12 -10.55
CA PHE A 388 8.96 -11.29 -10.30
C PHE A 388 8.43 -11.95 -11.59
N GLY A 389 9.32 -12.06 -12.58
CA GLY A 389 9.01 -12.60 -13.92
C GLY A 389 8.28 -11.64 -14.86
N GLN A 390 7.85 -10.46 -14.38
CA GLN A 390 7.19 -9.44 -15.18
C GLN A 390 8.20 -8.51 -15.84
N LYS A 391 7.86 -7.96 -17.01
CA LYS A 391 8.77 -7.10 -17.80
C LYS A 391 8.26 -5.70 -18.09
N THR A 392 6.94 -5.55 -18.19
CA THR A 392 6.30 -4.30 -18.59
C THR A 392 5.06 -4.09 -17.75
N GLY A 393 4.87 -2.87 -17.31
CA GLY A 393 3.73 -2.47 -16.51
C GLY A 393 3.52 -0.98 -16.53
N PHE A 394 2.73 -0.52 -15.58
CA PHE A 394 2.53 0.90 -15.31
C PHE A 394 2.49 1.10 -13.80
N ALA A 395 2.70 2.34 -13.37
CA ALA A 395 2.52 2.70 -11.98
C ALA A 395 1.90 4.09 -11.89
N LEU A 396 1.13 4.31 -10.84
CA LEU A 396 1.02 5.65 -10.31
C LEU A 396 2.11 5.84 -9.26
N VAL A 397 2.76 6.98 -9.31
CA VAL A 397 3.71 7.42 -8.30
C VAL A 397 3.05 8.53 -7.52
N ASP A 398 3.29 8.65 -6.21
CA ASP A 398 2.92 9.85 -5.45
C ASP A 398 4.19 10.43 -4.83
N ILE A 399 4.47 11.69 -5.14
CA ILE A 399 5.65 12.44 -4.68
C ILE A 399 5.14 13.56 -3.80
N SER A 400 5.44 13.47 -2.51
CA SER A 400 5.16 14.50 -1.53
C SER A 400 6.45 15.24 -1.18
N PRO A 401 6.57 16.54 -1.55
CA PRO A 401 7.69 17.37 -1.16
C PRO A 401 7.85 17.47 0.36
N PRO A 402 9.04 17.84 0.86
CA PRO A 402 9.27 18.08 2.28
C PRO A 402 8.20 18.99 2.90
N THR A 403 7.71 18.61 4.09
CA THR A 403 6.69 19.39 4.83
C THR A 403 7.08 20.85 5.06
N SER A 404 8.38 21.12 5.23
CA SER A 404 8.94 22.47 5.38
C SER A 404 8.69 23.40 4.18
N LEU A 405 8.39 22.86 3.00
CA LEU A 405 8.07 23.60 1.79
C LEU A 405 6.57 23.74 1.55
N GLN A 406 5.74 23.03 2.33
CA GLN A 406 4.30 23.02 2.14
C GLN A 406 3.62 24.17 2.89
N GLY A 407 2.58 24.74 2.27
CA GLY A 407 1.76 25.78 2.89
C GLY A 407 0.67 25.19 3.79
N GLY A 408 0.32 25.91 4.86
CA GLY A 408 -0.66 25.45 5.86
C GLY A 408 -0.06 24.44 6.85
N ASN A 409 -0.84 24.01 7.84
CA ASN A 409 -0.44 22.95 8.78
C ASN A 409 -0.44 21.57 8.07
N ALA A 410 0.33 21.43 7.00
CA ALA A 410 0.50 20.17 6.30
C ALA A 410 1.22 19.19 7.24
N VAL A 411 0.50 18.16 7.65
CA VAL A 411 1.03 17.04 8.46
C VAL A 411 0.84 15.80 7.60
N PHE A 412 1.89 15.00 7.40
CA PHE A 412 1.77 13.63 6.92
C PHE A 412 1.70 12.68 8.11
#